data_AF-A0A537JG94-F1
#
_entry.id   AF-A0A537JG94-F1
#
_cell.length_a   1.000
_cell.length_b   1.000
_cell.length_c   1.000
_cell.angle_alpha   90.00
_cell.angle_beta   90.00
_cell.angle_gamma   90.00
#
_symmetry.space_group_name_H-M   'P 1'
#
loop_
_entity.id
_entity.type
_entity.pdbx_description
1 polymer ?
#
loop_
_entity_poly.entity_id
_entity_poly.type
_entity_poly.pdbx_seq_one_letter_code
_entity_poly.pdbx_strand_id
1 'polypeptide(L)'
;MTMRVVERAPRARWVTWGVTAALAYIGAVAVAWPVPVRLLYDGLAPLPPYRWVHPPAERASDNQAPQLGTGTITFGPSGSRAAEVATGDDQALVTFPQSVIAPRSGAPSVKVVITPLDPATVAPAPNGQRFDGNAYRIEANYATSAEPVILSGPVTVVLRYPVHGTLVCRFTDPGWKTLPTNRFDGSQQVLANSDGLGIFVAATAR
;
A
#
# COMPACT_ATOMS: atom_id res chain seq x y z
N MET A 1 -27.62 -48.82 -56.71
CA MET A 1 -27.67 -48.61 -55.26
C MET A 1 -26.42 -47.84 -54.87
N THR A 2 -26.51 -46.51 -54.83
CA THR A 2 -25.35 -45.60 -54.77
C THR A 2 -25.16 -45.10 -53.35
N MET A 3 -24.01 -45.41 -52.76
CA MET A 3 -23.63 -45.10 -51.38
C MET A 3 -23.16 -43.64 -51.30
N ARG A 4 -23.82 -42.79 -50.49
CA ARG A 4 -23.34 -41.43 -50.18
C ARG A 4 -22.31 -41.50 -49.04
N VAL A 5 -21.07 -41.09 -49.33
CA VAL A 5 -20.05 -40.79 -48.33
C VAL A 5 -20.41 -39.48 -47.65
N VAL A 6 -20.57 -39.50 -46.32
CA VAL A 6 -20.76 -38.29 -45.51
C VAL A 6 -19.38 -37.70 -45.21
N GLU A 7 -19.02 -36.60 -45.86
CA GLU A 7 -17.82 -35.84 -45.53
C GLU A 7 -17.95 -35.20 -44.15
N ARG A 8 -17.01 -35.49 -43.25
CA ARG A 8 -16.91 -34.85 -41.93
C ARG A 8 -16.34 -33.44 -42.09
N ALA A 9 -17.16 -32.43 -41.86
CA ALA A 9 -16.78 -31.01 -41.83
C ALA A 9 -15.71 -30.69 -40.76
N PRO A 10 -14.94 -29.58 -40.92
CA PRO A 10 -13.64 -29.36 -40.28
C PRO A 10 -13.78 -28.84 -38.84
N ARG A 11 -14.15 -29.72 -37.91
CA ARG A 11 -14.27 -29.41 -36.47
C ARG A 11 -12.96 -28.95 -35.82
N ALA A 12 -11.81 -29.31 -36.41
CA ALA A 12 -10.49 -29.08 -35.84
C ALA A 12 -10.11 -27.59 -35.67
N ARG A 13 -10.54 -26.72 -36.60
CA ARG A 13 -10.18 -25.28 -36.58
C ARG A 13 -10.92 -24.54 -35.46
N TRP A 14 -12.18 -24.87 -35.23
CA TRP A 14 -13.00 -24.25 -34.18
C TRP A 14 -12.51 -24.61 -32.77
N VAL A 15 -12.01 -25.84 -32.59
CA VAL A 15 -11.41 -26.27 -31.32
C VAL A 15 -10.10 -25.53 -31.04
N THR A 16 -9.26 -25.30 -32.05
CA THR A 16 -7.99 -24.58 -31.87
C THR A 16 -8.24 -23.13 -31.48
N TRP A 17 -9.16 -22.42 -32.15
CA TRP A 17 -9.53 -21.05 -31.77
C TRP A 17 -10.09 -20.96 -30.35
N GLY A 18 -10.92 -21.93 -29.93
CA GLY A 18 -11.44 -21.99 -28.56
C GLY A 18 -10.33 -22.15 -27.51
N VAL A 19 -9.35 -23.02 -27.76
CA VAL A 19 -8.21 -23.23 -26.86
C VAL A 19 -7.33 -21.99 -26.79
N THR A 20 -7.04 -21.33 -27.92
CA THR A 20 -6.23 -20.11 -27.94
C THR A 20 -6.92 -18.98 -27.18
N ALA A 21 -8.23 -18.79 -27.37
CA ALA A 21 -9.00 -17.79 -26.63
C ALA A 21 -9.02 -18.08 -25.12
N ALA A 22 -9.18 -19.34 -24.73
CA ALA A 22 -9.15 -19.75 -23.33
C ALA A 22 -7.78 -19.52 -22.68
N LEU A 23 -6.69 -19.86 -23.36
CA LEU A 23 -5.33 -19.61 -22.86
C LEU A 23 -4.99 -18.12 -22.77
N ALA A 24 -5.43 -17.32 -23.76
CA ALA A 24 -5.29 -15.87 -23.71
C ALA A 24 -6.08 -15.27 -22.54
N TYR A 25 -7.30 -15.77 -22.29
CA TYR A 25 -8.11 -15.35 -21.15
C TYR A 25 -7.47 -15.73 -19.81
N ILE A 26 -6.98 -16.97 -19.66
CA ILE A 26 -6.29 -17.41 -18.45
C ILE A 26 -5.01 -16.59 -18.22
N GLY A 27 -4.25 -16.31 -19.27
CA GLY A 27 -3.07 -15.44 -19.20
C GLY A 27 -3.44 -14.03 -18.76
N ALA A 28 -4.50 -13.45 -19.32
CA ALA A 28 -4.99 -12.14 -18.92
C ALA A 28 -5.45 -12.11 -17.46
N VAL A 29 -6.19 -13.12 -17.00
CA VAL A 29 -6.64 -13.25 -15.60
C VAL A 29 -5.47 -13.45 -14.66
N ALA A 30 -4.45 -14.23 -15.02
CA ALA A 30 -3.27 -14.44 -14.19
C ALA A 30 -2.42 -13.17 -14.04
N VAL A 31 -2.38 -12.32 -15.07
CA VAL A 31 -1.69 -11.01 -15.03
C VAL A 31 -2.53 -9.96 -14.31
N ALA A 32 -3.86 -10.01 -14.45
CA ALA A 32 -4.78 -9.04 -13.87
C ALA A 32 -5.28 -9.41 -12.48
N TRP A 33 -4.88 -10.56 -11.92
CA TRP A 33 -5.35 -10.98 -10.60
C TRP A 33 -4.95 -9.93 -9.56
N PRO A 34 -5.90 -9.31 -8.85
CA PRO A 34 -5.57 -8.26 -7.91
C PRO A 34 -4.73 -8.87 -6.79
N VAL A 35 -3.57 -8.25 -6.52
CA VAL A 35 -2.93 -8.40 -5.22
C VAL A 35 -3.98 -8.01 -4.19
N PRO A 36 -4.29 -8.85 -3.18
CA PRO A 36 -5.27 -8.48 -2.17
C PRO A 36 -4.78 -7.20 -1.48
N VAL A 37 -5.40 -6.07 -1.84
CA VAL A 37 -5.18 -4.78 -1.20
C VAL A 37 -6.16 -4.71 -0.04
N ARG A 38 -5.65 -4.63 1.19
CA ARG A 38 -6.49 -4.33 2.34
C ARG A 38 -6.58 -2.82 2.51
N LEU A 39 -7.81 -2.33 2.45
CA LEU A 39 -8.14 -0.95 2.80
C LEU A 39 -8.25 -0.86 4.31
N LEU A 40 -7.95 0.32 4.87
CA LEU A 40 -8.23 0.60 6.29
C LEU A 40 -9.75 0.59 6.57
N TYR A 41 -10.56 0.87 5.54
CA TYR A 41 -12.01 0.94 5.65
C TYR A 41 -12.66 0.39 4.38
N ASP A 42 -13.75 -0.34 4.55
CA ASP A 42 -14.54 -0.96 3.47
C ASP A 42 -15.62 -0.02 2.87
N GLY A 43 -15.83 1.15 3.47
CA GLY A 43 -16.76 2.18 3.00
C GLY A 43 -18.22 2.00 3.48
N LEU A 44 -18.49 1.08 4.42
CA LEU A 44 -19.86 0.80 4.88
C LEU A 44 -20.33 1.68 6.06
N ALA A 45 -19.41 2.39 6.73
CA ALA A 45 -19.69 3.27 7.85
C ALA A 45 -19.09 4.68 7.64
N PRO A 46 -19.65 5.73 8.26
CA PRO A 46 -19.04 7.05 8.25
C PRO A 46 -17.60 6.98 8.78
N LEU A 47 -16.66 7.57 8.05
CA LEU A 47 -15.26 7.57 8.47
C LEU A 47 -15.11 8.39 9.76
N PRO A 48 -14.32 7.91 10.75
CA PRO A 48 -14.03 8.68 11.95
C PRO A 48 -13.41 10.06 11.62
N PRO A 49 -13.57 11.07 12.48
CA PRO A 49 -12.89 12.36 12.30
C PRO A 49 -11.37 12.19 12.15
N TYR A 50 -10.76 12.97 11.27
CA TYR A 50 -9.30 12.96 11.08
C TYR A 50 -8.60 13.64 12.27
N ARG A 51 -7.52 13.01 12.75
CA ARG A 51 -6.69 13.45 13.88
C ARG A 51 -5.40 14.04 13.36
N TRP A 52 -5.19 15.32 13.58
CA TRP A 52 -4.07 16.07 13.02
C TRP A 52 -2.95 16.24 14.05
N VAL A 53 -1.70 16.12 13.61
CA VAL A 53 -0.54 16.62 14.36
C VAL A 53 -0.61 18.14 14.44
N HIS A 54 -0.92 18.79 13.31
CA HIS A 54 -1.12 20.22 13.19
C HIS A 54 -2.48 20.48 12.54
N PRO A 55 -3.57 20.69 13.32
CA PRO A 55 -4.89 20.86 12.75
C PRO A 55 -5.04 22.19 11.99
N PRO A 56 -5.85 22.23 10.92
CA PRO A 56 -6.30 23.51 10.38
C PRO A 56 -7.13 24.25 11.43
N ALA A 57 -7.20 25.59 11.34
CA ALA A 57 -7.79 26.44 12.38
C ALA A 57 -9.25 26.04 12.71
N GLU A 58 -10.01 25.64 11.70
CA GLU A 58 -11.41 25.24 11.83
C GLU A 58 -11.58 23.90 12.56
N ARG A 59 -10.51 23.12 12.69
CA ARG A 59 -10.49 21.82 13.39
C ARG A 59 -9.71 21.86 14.70
N ALA A 60 -9.11 23.00 15.06
CA ALA A 60 -8.25 23.07 16.24
C ALA A 60 -9.01 22.77 17.54
N SER A 61 -10.29 23.15 17.63
CA SER A 61 -11.11 22.99 18.84
C SER A 61 -11.61 21.56 19.08
N ASP A 62 -11.78 20.76 18.02
CA ASP A 62 -12.31 19.39 18.07
C ASP A 62 -11.25 18.33 17.71
N ASN A 63 -10.01 18.75 17.42
CA ASN A 63 -8.91 17.85 17.10
C ASN A 63 -8.56 16.93 18.27
N GLN A 64 -8.29 15.67 17.97
CA GLN A 64 -7.62 14.75 18.85
C GLN A 64 -6.21 14.48 18.34
N ALA A 65 -5.27 14.21 19.24
CA ALA A 65 -3.92 13.83 18.84
C ALA A 65 -3.95 12.51 18.04
N PRO A 66 -3.22 12.41 16.92
CA PRO A 66 -3.12 11.18 16.16
C PRO A 66 -2.39 10.11 16.97
N GLN A 67 -2.72 8.87 16.70
CA GLN A 67 -2.13 7.73 17.40
C GLN A 67 -0.95 7.16 16.65
N LEU A 68 -0.01 6.60 17.40
CA LEU A 68 1.09 5.82 16.84
C LEU A 68 0.62 4.42 16.42
N GLY A 69 1.39 3.77 15.55
CA GLY A 69 1.25 2.36 15.22
C GLY A 69 2.46 1.57 15.71
N THR A 70 2.25 0.39 16.28
CA THR A 70 3.34 -0.56 16.55
C THR A 70 2.96 -1.97 16.14
N GLY A 71 3.94 -2.73 15.68
CA GLY A 71 3.76 -4.12 15.30
C GLY A 71 5.05 -4.91 15.39
N THR A 72 4.91 -6.23 15.38
CA THR A 72 6.05 -7.17 15.38
C THR A 72 5.90 -8.13 14.22
N ILE A 73 6.95 -8.27 13.43
CA ILE A 73 7.03 -9.25 12.34
C ILE A 73 7.99 -10.34 12.76
N THR A 74 7.55 -11.59 12.68
CA THR A 74 8.39 -12.76 13.01
C THR A 74 8.87 -13.44 11.74
N PHE A 75 9.99 -14.17 11.85
CA PHE A 75 10.48 -15.01 10.76
C PHE A 75 9.92 -16.44 10.87
N GLY A 76 9.64 -17.04 9.72
CA GLY A 76 9.29 -18.46 9.57
C GLY A 76 10.16 -19.16 8.52
N PRO A 77 9.85 -20.42 8.18
CA PRO A 77 10.65 -21.20 7.23
C PRO A 77 10.80 -20.54 5.85
N SER A 78 9.84 -19.72 5.44
CA SER A 78 9.85 -19.00 4.16
C SER A 78 10.34 -17.55 4.28
N GLY A 79 11.04 -17.17 5.35
CA GLY A 79 11.47 -15.79 5.61
C GLY A 79 10.49 -15.00 6.48
N SER A 80 10.47 -13.68 6.38
CA SER A 80 9.56 -12.85 7.17
C SER A 80 8.10 -13.22 6.89
N ARG A 81 7.28 -13.38 7.93
CA ARG A 81 5.85 -13.57 7.75
C ARG A 81 5.21 -12.30 7.18
N ALA A 82 4.14 -12.47 6.40
CA ALA A 82 3.32 -11.33 6.00
C ALA A 82 2.73 -10.65 7.24
N ALA A 83 2.68 -9.33 7.24
CA ALA A 83 2.17 -8.55 8.36
C ALA A 83 1.62 -7.21 7.90
N GLU A 84 0.72 -6.66 8.70
CA GLU A 84 0.18 -5.32 8.54
C GLU A 84 0.33 -4.58 9.87
N VAL A 85 0.70 -3.31 9.79
CA VAL A 85 0.81 -2.44 10.96
C VAL A 85 0.08 -1.16 10.65
N ALA A 86 -0.86 -0.80 11.50
CA ALA A 86 -1.66 0.42 11.39
C ALA A 86 -1.44 1.32 12.60
N THR A 87 -1.71 2.61 12.44
CA THR A 87 -1.90 3.52 13.57
C THR A 87 -3.20 3.17 14.30
N GLY A 88 -3.27 3.42 15.61
CA GLY A 88 -4.47 3.07 16.40
C GLY A 88 -5.75 3.85 16.02
N ASP A 89 -5.59 4.90 15.21
CA ASP A 89 -6.66 5.71 14.64
C ASP A 89 -6.93 5.40 13.16
N ASP A 90 -6.31 4.35 12.61
CA ASP A 90 -6.50 3.87 11.24
C ASP A 90 -6.29 4.95 10.16
N GLN A 91 -5.33 5.84 10.37
CA GLN A 91 -4.98 6.90 9.41
C GLN A 91 -3.76 6.57 8.55
N ALA A 92 -2.91 5.65 9.00
CA ALA A 92 -1.82 5.10 8.21
C ALA A 92 -1.65 3.60 8.46
N LEU A 93 -1.33 2.86 7.40
CA LEU A 93 -1.02 1.45 7.45
C LEU A 93 0.13 1.13 6.50
N VAL A 94 0.94 0.15 6.88
CA VAL A 94 1.91 -0.48 5.98
C VAL A 94 1.69 -1.99 5.95
N THR A 95 1.63 -2.54 4.74
CA THR A 95 1.59 -3.97 4.49
C THR A 95 2.98 -4.45 4.09
N PHE A 96 3.46 -5.45 4.81
CA PHE A 96 4.68 -6.19 4.53
C PHE A 96 4.31 -7.55 3.92
N PRO A 97 4.54 -7.76 2.61
CA PRO A 97 4.36 -9.08 2.01
C PRO A 97 5.24 -10.16 2.67
N GLN A 98 4.87 -11.42 2.47
CA GLN A 98 5.71 -12.53 2.88
C GLN A 98 7.10 -12.43 2.24
N SER A 99 8.13 -12.77 3.02
CA SER A 99 9.55 -12.76 2.61
C SER A 99 10.11 -11.38 2.22
N VAL A 100 9.39 -10.28 2.45
CA VAL A 100 9.83 -8.94 2.04
C VAL A 100 11.00 -8.42 2.89
N ILE A 101 11.17 -8.90 4.12
CA ILE A 101 12.30 -8.50 4.97
C ILE A 101 13.36 -9.60 4.94
N ALA A 102 14.60 -9.21 4.64
CA ALA A 102 15.73 -10.12 4.68
C ALA A 102 15.92 -10.69 6.11
N PRO A 103 16.21 -11.98 6.28
CA PRO A 103 16.54 -12.53 7.59
C PRO A 103 17.91 -12.02 8.06
N ARG A 104 18.09 -11.93 9.37
CA ARG A 104 19.36 -11.60 10.00
C ARG A 104 19.67 -12.58 11.14
N SER A 105 20.92 -13.03 11.20
CA SER A 105 21.37 -13.94 12.25
C SER A 105 21.16 -13.31 13.64
N GLY A 106 20.59 -14.07 14.58
CA GLY A 106 20.32 -13.61 15.94
C GLY A 106 19.14 -12.63 16.08
N ALA A 107 18.39 -12.35 15.01
CA ALA A 107 17.21 -11.47 15.03
C ALA A 107 15.93 -12.26 14.68
N PRO A 108 15.22 -12.83 15.68
CA PRO A 108 14.03 -13.66 15.44
C PRO A 108 12.79 -12.84 15.03
N SER A 109 12.84 -11.52 15.20
CA SER A 109 11.74 -10.62 14.90
C SER A 109 12.20 -9.21 14.54
N VAL A 110 11.27 -8.45 13.98
CA VAL A 110 11.39 -7.04 13.61
C VAL A 110 10.31 -6.27 14.34
N LYS A 111 10.68 -5.12 14.91
CA LYS A 111 9.74 -4.15 15.47
C LYS A 111 9.45 -3.09 14.42
N VAL A 112 8.17 -2.81 14.19
CA VAL A 112 7.69 -1.75 13.31
C VAL A 112 7.06 -0.65 14.15
N VAL A 113 7.33 0.61 13.81
CA VAL A 113 6.73 1.79 14.42
C VAL A 113 6.27 2.74 13.32
N ILE A 114 5.05 3.28 13.48
CA ILE A 114 4.49 4.33 12.64
C ILE A 114 4.27 5.55 13.53
N THR A 115 4.97 6.64 13.25
CA THR A 115 4.91 7.88 14.02
C THR A 115 4.30 8.99 13.17
N PRO A 116 3.16 9.58 13.57
CA PRO A 116 2.60 10.75 12.89
C PRO A 116 3.50 11.98 13.10
N LEU A 117 3.66 12.80 12.07
CA LEU A 117 4.49 14.00 12.02
C LEU A 117 3.75 15.15 11.33
N ASP A 118 4.14 16.39 11.65
CA ASP A 118 3.78 17.55 10.84
C ASP A 118 4.66 17.55 9.57
N PRO A 119 4.10 17.37 8.36
CA PRO A 119 4.89 17.30 7.13
C PRO A 119 5.66 18.60 6.84
N ALA A 120 5.16 19.75 7.30
CA ALA A 120 5.82 21.04 7.09
C ALA A 120 7.14 21.17 7.88
N THR A 121 7.31 20.38 8.96
CA THR A 121 8.55 20.33 9.75
C THR A 121 9.61 19.43 9.12
N VAL A 122 9.24 18.58 8.17
CA VAL A 122 10.15 17.65 7.49
C VAL A 122 10.81 18.33 6.28
N ALA A 123 10.00 18.84 5.35
CA ALA A 123 10.45 19.66 4.23
C ALA A 123 9.24 20.36 3.58
N PRO A 124 9.43 21.50 2.89
CA PRO A 124 8.34 22.18 2.18
C PRO A 124 7.63 21.28 1.16
N ALA A 125 6.33 21.49 0.96
CA ALA A 125 5.58 20.79 -0.08
C ALA A 125 6.18 21.08 -1.48
N PRO A 126 6.21 20.08 -2.39
CA PRO A 126 6.60 20.33 -3.77
C PRO A 126 5.76 21.44 -4.42
N ASN A 127 6.37 22.23 -5.30
CA ASN A 127 5.67 23.31 -6.00
C ASN A 127 4.34 22.86 -6.60
N GLY A 128 3.28 23.60 -6.30
CA GLY A 128 1.91 23.35 -6.76
C GLY A 128 1.16 22.25 -6.00
N GLN A 129 1.79 21.54 -5.07
CA GLN A 129 1.13 20.55 -4.23
C GLN A 129 0.88 21.11 -2.82
N ARG A 130 -0.10 20.55 -2.12
CA ARG A 130 -0.34 20.80 -0.70
C ARG A 130 -0.40 19.45 0.02
N PHE A 131 0.18 19.38 1.21
CA PHE A 131 -0.05 18.23 2.08
C PHE A 131 -1.53 18.18 2.49
N ASP A 132 -2.10 17.00 2.52
CA ASP A 132 -3.47 16.76 2.98
C ASP A 132 -3.47 15.70 4.07
N GLY A 133 -3.30 16.16 5.31
CA GLY A 133 -3.16 15.32 6.49
C GLY A 133 -1.76 15.32 7.08
N ASN A 134 -1.47 14.31 7.89
CA ASN A 134 -0.18 14.14 8.55
C ASN A 134 0.84 13.47 7.63
N ALA A 135 2.13 13.70 7.91
CA ALA A 135 3.17 12.78 7.49
C ALA A 135 3.24 11.59 8.47
N TYR A 136 3.75 10.46 8.01
CA TYR A 136 3.97 9.27 8.83
C TYR A 136 5.38 8.74 8.59
N ARG A 137 6.19 8.73 9.66
CA ARG A 137 7.48 8.03 9.68
C ARG A 137 7.23 6.57 9.98
N ILE A 138 7.55 5.71 9.02
CA ILE A 138 7.44 4.27 9.11
C ILE A 138 8.85 3.72 9.25
N GLU A 139 9.11 3.06 10.37
CA GLU A 139 10.40 2.48 10.70
C GLU A 139 10.22 1.00 11.02
N ALA A 140 11.17 0.18 10.58
CA ALA A 140 11.22 -1.23 10.95
C ALA A 140 12.67 -1.59 11.25
N ASN A 141 12.89 -2.11 12.46
CA ASN A 141 14.22 -2.43 12.98
C ASN A 141 14.24 -3.86 13.50
N TYR A 142 15.35 -4.58 13.30
CA TYR A 142 15.52 -5.90 13.91
C TYR A 142 15.49 -5.77 15.44
N ALA A 143 14.66 -6.57 16.12
CA ALA A 143 14.35 -6.37 17.53
C ALA A 143 15.59 -6.47 18.45
N THR A 144 16.55 -7.33 18.10
CA THR A 144 17.77 -7.53 18.89
C THR A 144 18.81 -6.42 18.67
N SER A 145 19.09 -6.06 17.40
CA SER A 145 20.19 -5.14 17.06
C SER A 145 19.76 -3.68 16.95
N ALA A 146 18.46 -3.39 16.91
CA ALA A 146 17.86 -2.07 16.63
C ALA A 146 18.25 -1.42 15.28
N GLU A 147 19.12 -2.05 14.50
CA GLU A 147 19.42 -1.65 13.13
C GLU A 147 18.19 -1.75 12.19
N PRO A 148 18.09 -0.86 11.18
CA PRO A 148 17.05 -0.91 10.16
C PRO A 148 17.01 -2.23 9.40
N VAL A 149 15.80 -2.65 9.00
CA VAL A 149 15.61 -3.80 8.13
C VAL A 149 16.09 -3.53 6.70
N ILE A 150 16.44 -4.61 6.01
CA ILE A 150 16.67 -4.59 4.57
C ILE A 150 15.43 -5.17 3.90
N LEU A 151 14.84 -4.40 2.99
CA LEU A 151 13.72 -4.88 2.18
C LEU A 151 14.25 -5.59 0.92
N SER A 152 13.73 -6.78 0.66
CA SER A 152 13.97 -7.59 -0.54
C SER A 152 12.93 -7.37 -1.63
N GLY A 153 11.93 -6.51 -1.38
CA GLY A 153 10.82 -6.21 -2.29
C GLY A 153 9.98 -5.04 -1.78
N PRO A 154 8.96 -4.62 -2.56
CA PRO A 154 8.14 -3.48 -2.19
C PRO A 154 7.22 -3.78 -1.02
N VAL A 155 6.94 -2.75 -0.22
CA VAL A 155 5.84 -2.70 0.75
C VAL A 155 4.72 -1.83 0.19
N THR A 156 3.51 -1.98 0.71
CA THR A 156 2.39 -1.08 0.37
C THR A 156 2.13 -0.15 1.54
N VAL A 157 2.12 1.16 1.28
CA VAL A 157 1.74 2.20 2.24
C VAL A 157 0.35 2.68 1.89
N VAL A 158 -0.53 2.69 2.89
CA VAL A 158 -1.91 3.19 2.82
C VAL A 158 -2.01 4.39 3.72
N LEU A 159 -2.42 5.54 3.17
CA LEU A 159 -2.66 6.75 3.94
C LEU A 159 -4.12 7.16 3.78
N ARG A 160 -4.79 7.41 4.90
CA ARG A 160 -6.06 8.12 4.89
C ARG A 160 -5.79 9.61 4.77
N TYR A 161 -6.60 10.30 3.98
CA TYR A 161 -6.56 11.75 3.85
C TYR A 161 -7.88 12.38 4.31
N PRO A 162 -7.87 13.64 4.79
CA PRO A 162 -9.07 14.28 5.32
C PRO A 162 -9.97 14.89 4.24
N VAL A 163 -9.43 15.46 3.15
CA VAL A 163 -10.25 16.25 2.20
C VAL A 163 -9.95 15.96 0.72
N HIS A 164 -8.73 16.19 0.26
CA HIS A 164 -8.34 16.30 -1.16
C HIS A 164 -7.11 15.48 -1.56
N GLY A 165 -6.66 14.55 -0.72
CA GLY A 165 -5.51 13.70 -0.97
C GLY A 165 -5.70 12.89 -2.25
N THR A 166 -4.72 12.96 -3.14
CA THR A 166 -4.73 12.25 -4.44
C THR A 166 -3.42 11.54 -4.74
N LEU A 167 -2.35 11.90 -4.03
CA LEU A 167 -1.01 11.39 -4.21
C LEU A 167 -0.43 10.91 -2.88
N VAL A 168 0.44 9.91 -2.92
CA VAL A 168 1.40 9.60 -1.87
C VAL A 168 2.75 10.18 -2.27
N CYS A 169 3.37 10.93 -1.36
CA CYS A 169 4.73 11.40 -1.48
C CYS A 169 5.60 10.75 -0.41
N ARG A 170 6.82 10.33 -0.77
CA ARG A 170 7.86 9.85 0.16
C ARG A 170 8.96 10.89 0.26
N PHE A 171 9.42 11.18 1.47
CA PHE A 171 10.57 12.03 1.67
C PHE A 171 11.85 11.33 1.20
N THR A 172 12.58 12.00 0.33
CA THR A 172 13.90 11.65 -0.18
C THR A 172 14.74 12.91 -0.12
N ASP A 173 15.60 12.99 0.90
CA ASP A 173 16.41 14.17 1.21
C ASP A 173 17.01 14.81 -0.07
N PRO A 174 16.82 16.13 -0.27
CA PRO A 174 16.20 17.11 0.63
C PRO A 174 14.70 17.39 0.40
N GLY A 175 13.97 16.55 -0.35
CA GLY A 175 12.61 16.86 -0.78
C GLY A 175 11.64 15.69 -0.83
N TRP A 176 10.47 15.92 -1.41
CA TRP A 176 9.44 14.89 -1.54
C TRP A 176 9.37 14.35 -2.96
N LYS A 177 9.33 13.02 -3.08
CA LYS A 177 9.12 12.30 -4.33
C LYS A 177 7.71 11.73 -4.37
N THR A 178 6.93 12.10 -5.38
CA THR A 178 5.62 11.49 -5.63
C THR A 178 5.79 10.04 -6.06
N LEU A 179 4.97 9.16 -5.50
CA LEU A 179 4.89 7.75 -5.85
C LEU A 179 3.68 7.49 -6.76
N PRO A 180 3.73 6.47 -7.64
CA PRO A 180 2.54 5.97 -8.33
C PRO A 180 1.46 5.63 -7.30
N THR A 181 0.31 6.30 -7.40
CA THR A 181 -0.72 6.31 -6.37
C THR A 181 -2.03 5.74 -6.90
N ASN A 182 -2.60 4.80 -6.16
CA ASN A 182 -3.97 4.34 -6.35
C ASN A 182 -4.89 5.08 -5.35
N ARG A 183 -6.06 5.51 -5.82
CA ARG A 183 -7.04 6.26 -5.02
C ARG A 183 -8.27 5.42 -4.73
N PHE A 184 -8.76 5.55 -3.50
CA PHE A 184 -10.00 4.95 -3.03
C PHE A 184 -10.83 6.04 -2.36
N ASP A 185 -11.53 6.81 -3.18
CA ASP A 185 -12.20 8.03 -2.72
C ASP A 185 -13.32 7.74 -1.70
N GLY A 186 -14.01 6.60 -1.84
CA GLY A 186 -15.08 6.18 -0.91
C GLY A 186 -14.60 5.92 0.52
N SER A 187 -13.31 5.60 0.70
CA SER A 187 -12.69 5.39 2.01
C SER A 187 -11.65 6.45 2.36
N GLN A 188 -11.57 7.52 1.56
CA GLN A 188 -10.58 8.60 1.64
C GLN A 188 -9.13 8.07 1.77
N GLN A 189 -8.75 7.12 0.93
CA GLN A 189 -7.43 6.49 0.99
C GLN A 189 -6.62 6.67 -0.30
N VAL A 190 -5.33 6.86 -0.11
CA VAL A 190 -4.30 6.79 -1.16
C VAL A 190 -3.29 5.71 -0.83
N LEU A 191 -2.91 4.95 -1.83
CA LEU A 191 -2.00 3.82 -1.68
C LEU A 191 -0.84 3.93 -2.65
N ALA A 192 0.35 3.60 -2.17
CA ALA A 192 1.52 3.47 -3.02
C ALA A 192 2.38 2.28 -2.60
N ASN A 193 2.96 1.61 -3.60
CA ASN A 193 4.06 0.69 -3.35
C ASN A 193 5.35 1.50 -3.15
N SER A 194 6.17 1.09 -2.19
CA SER A 194 7.46 1.72 -1.88
C SER A 194 8.55 0.65 -1.79
N ASP A 195 9.70 0.93 -2.38
CA ASP A 195 10.93 0.11 -2.32
C ASP A 195 11.72 0.31 -1.03
N GLY A 196 11.29 1.22 -0.17
CA GLY A 196 11.92 1.50 1.12
C GLY A 196 10.95 2.10 2.12
N LEU A 197 11.32 2.06 3.39
CA LEU A 197 10.61 2.73 4.47
C LEU A 197 11.09 4.19 4.61
N GLY A 198 10.48 4.97 5.51
CA GLY A 198 10.79 6.38 5.67
C GLY A 198 9.56 7.21 5.99
N ILE A 199 9.53 8.46 5.54
CA ILE A 199 8.44 9.39 5.83
C ILE A 199 7.54 9.50 4.60
N PHE A 200 6.23 9.34 4.79
CA PHE A 200 5.22 9.40 3.73
C PHE A 200 4.15 10.42 4.08
N VAL A 201 3.55 11.04 3.08
CA VAL A 201 2.46 12.01 3.26
C VAL A 201 1.48 11.94 2.09
N ALA A 202 0.19 12.11 2.39
CA ALA A 202 -0.83 12.30 1.36
C ALA A 202 -0.82 13.77 0.89
N ALA A 203 -0.93 14.00 -0.41
CA ALA A 203 -0.88 15.34 -0.98
C ALA A 203 -1.88 15.52 -2.12
N THR A 204 -2.18 16.78 -2.46
CA THR A 204 -2.93 17.13 -3.66
C THR A 204 -2.04 17.03 -4.90
N ALA A 205 -2.66 16.75 -6.04
CA ALA A 205 -2.04 16.99 -7.33
C ALA A 205 -1.80 18.49 -7.56
N ARG A 206 -1.01 18.80 -8.60
CA ARG A 206 -0.82 20.17 -9.10
C ARG A 206 -2.06 20.69 -9.81
#